data_AF-W2PMD6-F1
#
_entry.id   AF-W2PMD6-F1
#
_cell.length_a   1.000
_cell.length_b   1.000
_cell.length_c   1.000
_cell.angle_alpha   90.00
_cell.angle_beta   90.00
_cell.angle_gamma   90.00
#
_symmetry.space_group_name_H-M   'P 1'
#
loop_
_entity.id
_entity.type
_entity.pdbx_description
1 polymer ?
#
loop_
_entity_poly.entity_id
_entity_poly.type
_entity_poly.pdbx_seq_one_letter_code
_entity_poly.pdbx_strand_id
1 'polypeptide(L)'
;MNKAVISAMVALALTGVWARAEADEAMLHMTVTKERNVEECDDNCERDWTPVCGTDGVTYGNDCLLEFAHCENSTIAKNHDGNRTLPARNKGLKTMNVKTLAMFALAALLQLSGASAMLEEKQIDPEDLCPTRCTREYIPICGSDGVTYANKCLFKVGWCLDPSLKKKHKGECKHLRKRKHD
;
A
#
# COMPACT_ATOMS: atom_id res chain seq x y z
N MET A 1 -51.32 -14.67 -49.75
CA MET A 1 -50.48 -13.73 -48.97
C MET A 1 -51.34 -12.56 -48.54
N ASN A 2 -51.56 -12.43 -47.23
CA ASN A 2 -52.51 -11.46 -46.70
C ASN A 2 -51.96 -10.05 -46.85
N LYS A 3 -52.82 -9.10 -47.23
CA LYS A 3 -52.45 -7.70 -47.50
C LYS A 3 -51.68 -7.04 -46.34
N ALA A 4 -51.90 -7.51 -45.11
CA ALA A 4 -51.16 -7.10 -43.92
C ALA A 4 -49.66 -7.46 -43.96
N VAL A 5 -49.31 -8.62 -44.53
CA VAL A 5 -47.91 -9.09 -44.63
C VAL A 5 -47.14 -8.24 -45.64
N ILE A 6 -47.77 -7.91 -46.78
CA ILE A 6 -47.17 -7.07 -47.82
C ILE A 6 -46.94 -5.64 -47.29
N SER A 7 -47.87 -5.10 -46.50
CA SER A 7 -47.73 -3.75 -45.93
C SER A 7 -46.60 -3.66 -44.89
N ALA A 8 -46.36 -4.71 -44.10
CA ALA A 8 -45.26 -4.74 -43.15
C ALA A 8 -43.90 -4.79 -43.87
N MET A 9 -43.79 -5.52 -44.99
CA MET A 9 -42.56 -5.63 -45.76
C MET A 9 -42.20 -4.31 -46.47
N VAL A 10 -43.18 -3.56 -46.96
CA VAL A 10 -42.96 -2.23 -47.58
C VAL A 10 -42.55 -1.19 -46.53
N ALA A 11 -43.14 -1.22 -45.33
CA ALA A 11 -42.78 -0.30 -44.25
C ALA A 11 -41.33 -0.50 -43.77
N LEU A 12 -40.86 -1.74 -43.67
CA LEU A 12 -39.48 -2.05 -43.31
C LEU A 12 -38.46 -1.65 -44.39
N ALA A 13 -38.90 -1.49 -45.64
CA ALA A 13 -38.04 -1.03 -46.73
C ALA A 13 -37.84 0.49 -46.78
N LEU A 14 -38.78 1.28 -46.24
CA LEU A 14 -38.67 2.73 -46.20
C LEU A 14 -37.92 3.25 -44.97
N THR A 15 -37.80 2.45 -43.91
CA THR A 15 -37.05 2.79 -42.70
C THR A 15 -35.55 2.46 -42.79
N GLY A 16 -35.07 1.97 -43.94
CA GLY A 16 -33.66 1.67 -44.16
C GLY A 16 -33.14 0.45 -43.39
N VAL A 17 -34.02 -0.38 -42.81
CA VAL A 17 -33.65 -1.63 -42.15
C VAL A 17 -33.55 -2.75 -43.20
N TRP A 18 -32.67 -2.56 -44.18
CA TRP A 18 -32.23 -3.65 -45.07
C TRP A 18 -30.85 -4.09 -44.59
N ALA A 19 -30.83 -5.14 -43.76
CA ALA A 19 -29.61 -5.88 -43.51
C ALA A 19 -29.22 -6.58 -44.83
N ARG A 20 -28.21 -6.04 -45.52
CA ARG A 20 -27.52 -6.75 -46.59
C ARG A 20 -26.55 -7.73 -45.94
N ALA A 21 -26.80 -9.01 -46.16
CA ALA A 21 -25.77 -10.03 -46.15
C ALA A 21 -25.24 -10.17 -47.58
N GLU A 22 -23.91 -10.24 -47.74
CA GLU A 22 -23.12 -10.86 -48.82
C GLU A 22 -21.67 -10.33 -48.64
N ALA A 23 -20.82 -11.02 -47.87
CA ALA A 23 -19.96 -12.13 -48.29
C ALA A 23 -18.81 -11.67 -49.21
N ASP A 24 -17.63 -11.49 -48.62
CA ASP A 24 -16.35 -11.69 -49.32
C ASP A 24 -15.51 -12.64 -48.46
N GLU A 25 -15.00 -13.68 -49.11
CA GLU A 25 -14.45 -14.89 -48.50
C GLU A 25 -13.21 -14.61 -47.62
N ALA A 26 -13.21 -15.24 -46.46
CA ALA A 26 -12.13 -15.20 -45.49
C ALA A 26 -10.85 -15.85 -46.04
N MET A 27 -9.98 -15.04 -46.65
CA MET A 27 -8.58 -15.38 -46.85
C MET A 27 -7.68 -14.26 -46.30
N LEU A 28 -7.52 -14.24 -44.98
CA LEU A 28 -6.25 -13.82 -44.39
C LEU A 28 -6.14 -14.43 -43.01
N HIS A 29 -4.97 -14.97 -42.71
CA HIS A 29 -4.56 -15.25 -41.34
C HIS A 29 -5.01 -14.12 -40.43
N MET A 30 -5.60 -14.51 -39.31
CA MET A 30 -5.99 -13.67 -38.19
C MET A 30 -4.77 -12.92 -37.64
N THR A 31 -4.30 -11.89 -38.33
CA THR A 31 -3.48 -10.83 -37.75
C THR A 31 -4.45 -9.80 -37.20
N VAL A 32 -4.99 -10.15 -36.03
CA VAL A 32 -5.48 -9.27 -34.97
C VAL A 32 -5.57 -7.80 -35.38
N THR A 33 -6.76 -7.37 -35.79
CA THR A 33 -7.20 -5.99 -35.58
C THR A 33 -7.33 -5.79 -34.07
N LYS A 34 -6.32 -5.21 -33.43
CA LYS A 34 -6.44 -4.70 -32.08
C LYS A 34 -5.81 -3.33 -32.01
N GLU A 35 -6.57 -2.34 -32.46
CA GLU A 35 -6.60 -1.09 -31.71
C GLU A 35 -7.23 -1.39 -30.35
N ARG A 36 -6.38 -1.81 -29.41
CA ARG A 36 -6.58 -1.56 -27.99
C ARG A 36 -5.21 -1.13 -27.49
N ASN A 37 -5.07 0.18 -27.28
CA ASN A 37 -4.20 0.70 -26.24
C ASN A 37 -4.61 -0.02 -24.95
N VAL A 38 -3.84 -1.04 -24.58
CA VAL A 38 -3.87 -1.55 -23.21
C VAL A 38 -2.78 -0.74 -22.54
N GLU A 39 -3.16 0.18 -21.65
CA GLU A 39 -2.27 0.64 -20.59
C GLU A 39 -1.99 -0.60 -19.73
N GLU A 40 -1.07 -1.44 -20.20
CA GLU A 40 -0.55 -2.56 -19.44
C GLU A 40 0.60 -1.98 -18.63
N CYS A 41 0.46 -2.04 -17.31
CA CYS A 41 1.46 -1.51 -16.41
C CYS A 41 2.77 -2.28 -16.63
N ASP A 42 3.84 -1.56 -16.96
CA ASP A 42 5.17 -2.13 -17.15
C ASP A 42 5.76 -2.49 -15.78
N ASP A 43 5.97 -3.78 -15.51
CA ASP A 43 6.50 -4.30 -14.26
C ASP A 43 8.03 -4.46 -14.29
N ASN A 44 8.69 -3.99 -15.36
CA ASN A 44 10.12 -4.13 -15.56
C ASN A 44 10.94 -3.12 -14.72
N CYS A 45 10.94 -3.34 -13.41
CA CYS A 45 11.70 -2.52 -12.46
C CYS A 45 13.05 -3.17 -12.09
N GLU A 46 14.09 -2.33 -12.00
CA GLU A 46 15.35 -2.71 -11.36
C GLU A 46 15.12 -3.09 -9.89
N ARG A 47 15.96 -3.96 -9.33
CA ARG A 47 15.88 -4.41 -7.93
C ARG A 47 16.80 -3.60 -7.01
N ASP A 48 16.87 -2.30 -7.24
CA ASP A 48 17.54 -1.38 -6.33
C ASP A 48 16.66 -1.07 -5.12
N TRP A 49 17.29 -0.85 -3.96
CA TRP A 49 16.57 -0.55 -2.73
C TRP A 49 16.69 0.93 -2.37
N THR A 50 15.76 1.71 -2.92
CA THR A 50 15.60 3.16 -2.76
C THR A 50 14.17 3.45 -2.29
N PRO A 51 13.81 3.04 -1.05
CA PRO A 51 12.41 2.89 -0.66
C PRO A 51 11.64 4.20 -0.70
N VAL A 52 10.36 4.13 -1.05
CA VAL A 52 9.42 5.27 -1.06
C VAL A 52 8.10 4.89 -0.40
N CYS A 53 7.43 5.87 0.21
CA CYS A 53 6.14 5.69 0.86
C CYS A 53 5.01 6.15 -0.07
N GLY A 54 4.02 5.30 -0.31
CA GLY A 54 2.78 5.65 -1.01
C GLY A 54 1.76 6.36 -0.12
N THR A 55 0.75 6.98 -0.72
CA THR A 55 -0.42 7.56 -0.04
C THR A 55 -1.33 6.51 0.59
N ASP A 56 -1.24 5.27 0.13
CA ASP A 56 -1.88 4.09 0.68
C ASP A 56 -1.19 3.55 1.96
N GLY A 57 -0.08 4.17 2.37
CA GLY A 57 0.69 3.77 3.54
C GLY A 57 1.53 2.51 3.33
N VAL A 58 1.75 2.09 2.08
CA VAL A 58 2.66 1.00 1.72
C VAL A 58 4.05 1.55 1.39
N THR A 59 5.09 0.76 1.64
CA THR A 59 6.45 1.07 1.20
C THR A 59 6.81 0.25 -0.02
N TYR A 60 7.21 0.95 -1.06
CA TYR A 60 7.68 0.39 -2.31
C TYR A 60 9.21 0.37 -2.30
N GLY A 61 9.80 -0.65 -2.94
CA GLY A 61 11.26 -0.86 -2.91
C GLY A 61 12.04 0.26 -3.61
N ASN A 62 11.41 0.90 -4.60
CA ASN A 62 11.90 2.04 -5.36
C ASN A 62 10.72 2.80 -6.00
N ASP A 63 11.02 3.90 -6.68
CA ASP A 63 10.03 4.72 -7.38
C ASP A 63 9.29 3.94 -8.49
N CYS A 64 10.00 3.10 -9.25
CA CYS A 64 9.41 2.29 -10.33
C CYS A 64 8.29 1.37 -9.82
N LEU A 65 8.50 0.70 -8.69
CA LEU A 65 7.48 -0.16 -8.07
C LEU A 65 6.27 0.63 -7.56
N LEU A 66 6.46 1.89 -7.15
CA LEU A 66 5.35 2.78 -6.80
C LEU A 66 4.58 3.25 -8.04
N GLU A 67 5.28 3.53 -9.15
CA GLU A 67 4.66 3.89 -10.43
C GLU A 67 3.85 2.73 -11.01
N PHE A 68 4.36 1.51 -10.92
CA PHE A 68 3.61 0.30 -11.28
C PHE A 68 2.31 0.19 -10.48
N ALA A 69 2.37 0.38 -9.16
CA ALA A 69 1.19 0.36 -8.31
C ALA A 69 0.23 1.54 -8.57
N HIS A 70 0.75 2.72 -8.93
CA HIS A 70 -0.05 3.86 -9.38
C HIS A 70 -0.76 3.56 -10.71
N CYS A 71 -0.11 2.86 -11.62
CA CYS A 71 -0.71 2.43 -12.88
C CYS A 71 -1.87 1.44 -12.63
N GLU A 72 -1.69 0.46 -11.73
CA GLU A 72 -2.78 -0.44 -11.34
C GLU A 72 -3.89 0.27 -10.55
N ASN A 73 -3.51 1.27 -9.75
CA ASN A 73 -4.42 2.05 -8.92
C ASN A 73 -3.98 3.53 -8.85
N SER A 74 -4.61 4.36 -9.68
CA SER A 74 -4.28 5.79 -9.82
C SER A 74 -4.53 6.64 -8.57
N THR A 75 -5.10 6.07 -7.50
CA THR A 75 -5.22 6.74 -6.20
C THR A 75 -3.94 6.70 -5.36
N ILE A 76 -3.00 5.82 -5.71
CA ILE A 76 -1.73 5.64 -4.99
C ILE A 76 -0.71 6.62 -5.56
N ALA A 77 -0.38 7.67 -4.83
CA ALA A 77 0.68 8.61 -5.20
C ALA A 77 1.87 8.49 -4.25
N LYS A 78 3.02 9.02 -4.65
CA LYS A 78 4.17 9.15 -3.74
C LYS A 78 3.82 10.15 -2.63
N ASN A 79 3.94 9.69 -1.39
CA ASN A 79 3.78 10.53 -0.20
C ASN A 79 5.12 11.18 0.18
N HIS A 80 6.16 10.38 0.42
CA HIS A 80 7.53 10.87 0.69
C HIS A 80 8.59 9.82 0.35
N ASP A 81 9.83 10.25 0.12
CA ASP A 81 11.00 9.38 0.03
C ASP A 81 11.28 8.65 1.35
N GLY A 82 11.77 7.42 1.25
CA GLY A 82 12.06 6.56 2.39
C GLY A 82 10.91 5.63 2.74
N ASN A 83 11.15 4.80 3.75
CA ASN A 83 10.16 3.86 4.26
C ASN A 83 8.96 4.60 4.87
N ARG A 84 7.80 3.97 4.89
CA ARG A 84 6.61 4.52 5.58
C ARG A 84 6.98 4.95 6.98
N THR A 85 6.66 6.20 7.30
CA THR A 85 6.72 6.67 8.68
C THR A 85 5.49 6.11 9.37
N LEU A 86 5.67 5.11 10.23
CA LEU A 86 4.61 4.78 11.17
C LEU A 86 4.29 6.04 11.98
N PRO A 87 3.01 6.29 12.33
CA PRO A 87 2.71 7.32 13.30
C PRO A 87 3.60 7.04 14.50
N ALA A 88 4.46 8.01 14.84
CA ALA A 88 5.33 7.92 15.99
C ALA A 88 4.50 7.39 17.14
N ARG A 89 4.89 6.23 17.69
CA ARG A 89 4.19 5.54 18.78
C ARG A 89 3.63 6.60 19.69
N ASN A 90 2.29 6.69 19.74
CA ASN A 90 1.63 7.78 20.44
C ASN A 90 2.33 7.97 21.79
N LYS A 91 2.97 9.11 22.03
CA LYS A 91 3.28 9.56 23.40
C LYS A 91 1.98 9.99 24.08
N GLY A 92 1.00 9.11 24.05
CA GLY A 92 -0.41 9.44 24.10
C GLY A 92 -1.24 8.24 23.68
N LEU A 93 -1.11 7.13 24.43
CA LEU A 93 -2.35 6.50 24.84
C LEU A 93 -3.14 7.63 25.49
N LYS A 94 -3.97 8.36 24.71
CA LYS A 94 -5.02 9.18 25.30
C LYS A 94 -5.85 8.12 26.00
N THR A 95 -5.63 7.98 27.30
CA THR A 95 -6.57 7.31 28.19
C THR A 95 -7.91 7.82 27.73
N MET A 96 -8.73 6.95 27.14
CA MET A 96 -10.09 7.34 26.85
C MET A 96 -10.63 7.89 28.15
N ASN A 97 -11.05 9.15 28.14
CA ASN A 97 -11.64 9.72 29.32
C ASN A 97 -12.80 8.79 29.67
N VAL A 98 -12.93 8.34 30.91
CA VAL A 98 -14.06 7.49 31.35
C VAL A 98 -15.41 8.11 30.96
N LYS A 99 -15.45 9.44 30.77
CA LYS A 99 -16.58 10.18 30.19
C LYS A 99 -16.88 9.82 28.72
N THR A 100 -15.87 9.54 27.90
CA THR A 100 -16.02 9.10 26.50
C THR A 100 -16.44 7.63 26.41
N LEU A 101 -16.01 6.78 27.34
CA LEU A 101 -16.44 5.38 27.42
C LEU A 101 -17.95 5.26 27.74
N ALA A 102 -18.47 6.14 28.61
CA ALA A 102 -19.88 6.19 28.97
C ALA A 102 -20.81 6.65 27.82
N MET A 103 -20.30 7.43 26.86
CA MET A 103 -21.06 7.87 25.69
C MET A 103 -21.33 6.73 24.70
N PHE A 104 -20.40 5.79 24.57
CA PHE A 104 -20.60 4.59 23.76
C PHE A 104 -21.54 3.58 24.43
N ALA A 105 -21.61 3.55 25.76
CA ALA A 105 -22.57 2.72 26.49
C ALA A 105 -24.02 3.21 26.36
N LEU A 106 -24.24 4.52 26.26
CA LEU A 106 -25.58 5.10 26.04
C LEU A 106 -26.04 4.98 24.58
N ALA A 107 -25.11 5.03 23.61
CA ALA A 107 -25.43 4.76 22.21
C ALA A 107 -25.78 3.28 21.96
N ALA A 108 -25.21 2.35 22.73
CA ALA A 108 -25.51 0.92 22.64
C ALA A 108 -26.93 0.54 23.13
N LEU A 109 -27.58 1.37 23.95
CA LEU A 109 -28.97 1.16 24.37
C LEU A 109 -30.02 1.67 23.35
N LEU A 110 -29.60 2.50 22.37
CA LEU A 110 -30.46 3.00 21.30
C LEU A 110 -30.40 2.16 20.00
N GLN A 111 -29.59 1.11 19.95
CA GLN A 111 -29.44 0.25 18.77
C GLN A 111 -30.15 -1.11 18.89
N LEU A 112 -31.38 -1.15 19.40
CA LEU A 112 -32.25 -2.34 19.25
C LEU A 112 -32.90 -2.46 17.86
N SER A 113 -32.27 -1.89 16.83
CA SER A 113 -32.62 -2.18 15.44
C SER A 113 -31.34 -2.28 14.61
N GLY A 114 -30.86 -3.51 14.42
CA GLY A 114 -29.87 -3.82 13.41
C GLY A 114 -28.64 -4.51 13.98
N ALA A 115 -28.50 -5.80 13.65
CA ALA A 115 -27.27 -6.55 13.84
C ALA A 115 -26.11 -5.83 13.15
N SER A 116 -25.17 -5.32 13.93
CA SER A 116 -23.87 -4.87 13.40
C SER A 116 -22.90 -6.04 13.53
N ALA A 117 -22.49 -6.60 12.40
CA ALA A 117 -21.40 -7.57 12.34
C ALA A 117 -20.13 -6.90 12.87
N MET A 118 -19.49 -7.56 13.84
CA MET A 118 -18.20 -7.14 14.37
C MET A 118 -17.15 -7.36 13.27
N LEU A 119 -16.64 -6.27 12.68
CA LEU A 119 -15.39 -6.33 11.93
C LEU A 119 -14.27 -6.48 12.97
N GLU A 120 -13.68 -7.67 13.01
CA GLU A 120 -12.49 -7.93 13.79
C GLU A 120 -11.31 -7.22 13.09
N GLU A 121 -10.90 -6.07 13.62
CA GLU A 121 -9.62 -5.47 13.23
C GLU A 121 -8.52 -6.41 13.71
N LYS A 122 -7.91 -7.15 12.77
CA LYS A 122 -6.69 -7.90 13.04
C LYS A 122 -5.62 -6.90 13.50
N GLN A 123 -5.41 -6.83 14.83
CA GLN A 123 -4.39 -5.97 15.41
C GLN A 123 -3.04 -6.48 14.92
N ILE A 124 -2.42 -5.70 14.05
CA ILE A 124 -1.05 -5.95 13.60
C ILE A 124 -0.15 -5.49 14.74
N ASP A 125 0.49 -6.45 15.41
CA ASP A 125 1.42 -6.16 16.48
C ASP A 125 2.60 -5.35 15.90
N PRO A 126 2.93 -4.18 16.49
CA PRO A 126 3.95 -3.29 15.94
C PRO A 126 5.38 -3.88 15.91
N GLU A 127 5.59 -5.02 16.55
CA GLU A 127 6.83 -5.79 16.48
C GLU A 127 7.03 -6.54 15.15
N ASP A 128 5.97 -6.81 14.39
CA ASP A 128 6.05 -7.50 13.09
C ASP A 128 6.44 -6.59 11.92
N LEU A 129 6.47 -5.26 12.13
CA LEU A 129 6.85 -4.30 11.09
C LEU A 129 8.35 -4.03 11.01
N CYS A 130 9.11 -4.39 12.04
CA CYS A 130 10.55 -4.14 12.06
C CYS A 130 11.32 -5.37 11.56
N PRO A 131 12.48 -5.19 10.91
CA PRO A 131 13.31 -6.31 10.48
C PRO A 131 13.69 -7.21 11.67
N THR A 132 13.16 -8.43 11.74
CA THR A 132 13.47 -9.38 12.82
C THR A 132 14.73 -10.20 12.56
N ARG A 133 15.23 -10.19 11.31
CA ARG A 133 16.40 -10.96 10.89
C ARG A 133 17.55 -10.04 10.50
N CYS A 134 18.62 -10.13 11.26
CA CYS A 134 19.88 -9.45 10.97
C CYS A 134 21.03 -10.45 10.82
N THR A 135 22.00 -10.11 9.98
CA THR A 135 23.28 -10.81 9.93
C THR A 135 24.04 -10.62 11.25
N ARG A 136 24.97 -11.55 11.54
CA ARG A 136 25.81 -11.50 12.75
C ARG A 136 27.14 -10.76 12.54
N GLU A 137 27.25 -9.96 11.48
CA GLU A 137 28.42 -9.10 11.28
C GLU A 137 28.54 -8.11 12.43
N TYR A 138 29.78 -7.82 12.84
CA TYR A 138 30.07 -6.93 13.95
C TYR A 138 30.79 -5.67 13.45
N ILE A 139 29.98 -4.64 13.16
CA ILE A 139 30.41 -3.31 12.70
C ILE A 139 29.63 -2.28 13.53
N PRO A 140 30.06 -2.01 14.78
CA PRO A 140 29.21 -1.37 15.76
C PRO A 140 28.92 0.11 15.45
N ILE A 141 27.75 0.57 15.90
CA ILE A 141 27.26 1.94 15.77
C ILE A 141 26.75 2.42 17.12
N CYS A 142 27.20 3.59 17.56
CA CYS A 142 26.69 4.23 18.77
C CYS A 142 25.47 5.09 18.43
N GLY A 143 24.34 4.78 19.05
CA GLY A 143 23.11 5.55 18.94
C GLY A 143 23.10 6.80 19.83
N SER A 144 22.18 7.72 19.54
CA SER A 144 21.93 8.92 20.35
C SER A 144 21.36 8.60 21.73
N ASP A 145 20.76 7.43 21.86
CA ASP A 145 20.30 6.79 23.09
C ASP A 145 21.46 6.27 23.98
N GLY A 146 22.69 6.28 23.48
CA GLY A 146 23.85 5.76 24.19
C GLY A 146 23.98 4.23 24.13
N VAL A 147 23.21 3.56 23.27
CA VAL A 147 23.26 2.12 23.05
C VAL A 147 24.19 1.79 21.89
N THR A 148 24.99 0.74 22.05
CA THR A 148 25.81 0.17 20.97
C THR A 148 24.99 -0.85 20.19
N TYR A 149 24.77 -0.58 18.91
CA TYR A 149 24.13 -1.50 17.97
C TYR A 149 25.22 -2.26 17.21
N ALA A 150 25.19 -3.60 17.25
CA ALA A 150 26.30 -4.43 16.74
C ALA A 150 26.53 -4.31 15.23
N ASN A 151 25.50 -3.92 14.47
CA ASN A 151 25.60 -3.62 13.04
C ASN A 151 24.49 -2.67 12.57
N LYS A 152 24.55 -2.32 11.27
CA LYS A 152 23.59 -1.43 10.61
C LYS A 152 22.17 -1.98 10.63
N CYS A 153 21.99 -3.30 10.54
CA CYS A 153 20.66 -3.91 10.61
C CYS A 153 20.04 -3.69 11.99
N LEU A 154 20.75 -4.01 13.07
CA LEU A 154 20.27 -3.79 14.44
C LEU A 154 20.02 -2.31 14.74
N PHE A 155 20.86 -1.40 14.22
CA PHE A 155 20.61 0.04 14.34
C PHE A 155 19.30 0.45 13.65
N LYS A 156 19.01 -0.10 12.46
CA LYS A 156 17.73 0.13 11.76
C LYS A 156 16.54 -0.43 12.52
N VAL A 157 16.69 -1.56 13.23
CA VAL A 157 15.64 -2.07 14.13
C VAL A 157 15.38 -1.09 15.25
N GLY A 158 16.44 -0.60 15.92
CA GLY A 158 16.31 0.45 16.93
C GLY A 158 15.61 1.71 16.39
N TRP A 159 15.96 2.15 15.18
CA TRP A 159 15.32 3.30 14.53
C TRP A 159 13.87 3.02 14.11
N CYS A 160 13.55 1.80 13.69
CA CYS A 160 12.19 1.37 13.39
C CYS A 160 11.30 1.44 14.64
N LEU A 161 11.84 1.05 15.79
CA LEU A 161 11.15 1.12 17.09
C LEU A 161 11.05 2.55 17.64
N ASP A 162 12.10 3.35 17.43
CA ASP A 162 12.16 4.76 17.83
C ASP A 162 12.76 5.62 16.69
N PRO A 163 11.90 6.27 15.87
CA PRO A 163 12.35 7.13 14.77
C PRO A 163 13.19 8.34 15.21
N SER A 164 13.18 8.68 16.51
CA SER A 164 14.02 9.74 17.06
C SER A 164 15.47 9.33 17.27
N LEU A 165 15.79 8.03 17.16
CA LEU A 165 17.14 7.49 17.26
C LEU A 165 18.02 8.03 16.14
N LYS A 166 19.08 8.75 16.49
CA LYS A 166 20.08 9.25 15.55
C LYS A 166 21.39 8.50 15.76
N LYS A 167 22.14 8.33 14.68
CA LYS A 167 23.51 7.82 14.80
C LYS A 167 24.37 8.91 15.46
N LYS A 168 25.00 8.59 16.59
CA LYS A 168 25.93 9.48 17.29
C LYS A 168 27.31 9.42 16.67
N HIS A 169 27.87 8.22 16.55
CA HIS A 169 29.15 7.98 15.86
C HIS A 169 29.30 6.52 15.41
N LYS A 170 30.31 6.24 14.59
CA LYS A 170 30.73 4.86 14.26
C LYS A 170 31.47 4.25 15.46
N GLY A 171 31.41 2.93 15.61
CA GLY A 171 32.01 2.22 16.75
C GLY A 171 31.05 2.11 17.94
N GLU A 172 31.49 1.39 18.98
CA GLU A 172 30.74 1.24 20.22
C GLU A 172 30.63 2.55 21.00
N CYS A 173 29.54 2.72 21.75
CA CYS A 173 29.43 3.81 22.70
C CYS A 173 30.50 3.70 23.79
N LYS A 174 31.22 4.79 24.03
CA LYS A 174 32.18 4.87 25.14
C LYS A 174 31.42 4.96 26.45
N HIS A 175 31.29 3.86 27.18
CA HIS A 175 30.90 3.96 28.58
C HIS A 175 32.01 4.72 29.30
N LEU A 176 31.68 5.87 29.86
CA LEU A 176 32.59 6.56 30.78
C LEU A 176 32.78 5.64 31.98
N ARG A 177 33.82 4.80 31.95
CA ARG A 177 34.34 4.19 33.18
C ARG A 177 34.74 5.37 34.03
N LYS A 178 33.95 5.66 35.06
CA LYS A 178 34.36 6.56 36.14
C LYS A 178 35.69 5.99 36.63
N ARG A 179 36.80 6.62 36.27
CA ARG A 179 38.09 6.31 36.89
C ARG A 179 37.89 6.63 38.36
N LYS A 180 37.94 5.61 39.23
CA LYS A 180 38.16 5.86 40.65
C LYS A 180 39.48 6.62 40.70
N HIS A 181 39.40 7.88 41.11
CA HIS A 181 40.56 8.56 41.65
C HIS A 181 40.78 7.92 43.01
N ASP A 182 41.81 7.09 43.11
CA ASP A 182 42.41 6.70 44.37
C ASP A 182 43.17 7.91 44.97
#